data_AF-A0A7G2EZ67-F1
#
_entry.id   AF-A0A7G2EZ67-F1
#
_cell.length_a   1.000
_cell.length_b   1.000
_cell.length_c   1.000
_cell.angle_alpha   90.00
_cell.angle_beta   90.00
_cell.angle_gamma   90.00
#
_symmetry.space_group_name_H-M   'P 1'
#
loop_
_entity.id
_entity.type
_entity.pdbx_description
1 polymer ?
#
loop_
_entity_poly.entity_id
_entity_poly.type
_entity_poly.pdbx_seq_one_letter_code
_entity_poly.pdbx_strand_id
1 'polypeptide(L)' 'MATNNFCTANKLGQGGFGIVYKGKLLDGQEMAVKRLSKHQFRGLMSSRMR' A
#
# COMPACT_ATOMS: atom_id res chain seq x y z
N MET A 1 2.48 -6.75 13.35
CA MET A 1 2.28 -5.68 12.34
C MET A 1 1.87 -6.30 11.02
N ALA A 2 0.82 -5.79 10.37
CA ALA A 2 0.22 -6.45 9.20
C ALA A 2 1.17 -6.70 8.03
N THR A 3 2.13 -5.80 7.73
CA THR A 3 3.03 -5.91 6.57
C THR A 3 4.45 -6.39 6.89
N ASN A 4 4.71 -6.82 8.13
CA ASN A 4 6.07 -7.13 8.62
C ASN A 4 7.10 -6.03 8.26
N ASN A 5 6.79 -4.79 8.63
CA ASN A 5 7.61 -3.60 8.37
C ASN A 5 7.94 -3.34 6.88
N PHE A 6 7.00 -3.66 5.98
CA PHE A 6 7.16 -3.53 4.52
C PHE A 6 8.33 -4.35 3.95
N CYS A 7 8.52 -5.57 4.47
CA CYS A 7 9.52 -6.50 3.96
C CYS A 7 9.35 -6.73 2.45
N THR A 8 10.46 -6.77 1.71
CA THR A 8 10.48 -7.00 0.26
C THR A 8 9.86 -8.34 -0.14
N ALA A 9 9.93 -9.35 0.72
CA ALA A 9 9.24 -10.64 0.52
C ALA A 9 7.71 -10.49 0.39
N ASN A 10 7.14 -9.44 0.98
CA ASN A 10 5.72 -9.15 0.88
C ASN A 10 5.38 -8.23 -0.30
N LYS A 11 6.32 -7.84 -1.16
CA LYS A 11 6.04 -6.94 -2.29
C LYS A 11 5.13 -7.64 -3.30
N LEU A 12 3.97 -7.05 -3.56
CA LEU A 12 3.01 -7.51 -4.57
C LEU A 12 3.17 -6.77 -5.90
N GLY A 13 3.60 -5.51 -5.88
CA GLY A 13 3.78 -4.73 -7.10
C GLY A 13 4.30 -3.32 -6.84
N GLN A 14 4.72 -2.64 -7.90
CA GLN A 14 5.20 -1.26 -7.86
C GLN A 14 4.76 -0.51 -9.12
N GLY A 15 4.37 0.74 -8.95
CA GLY A 15 4.07 1.65 -10.06
C GLY A 15 4.32 3.10 -9.69
N GLY A 16 3.87 4.02 -10.55
CA GLY A 16 4.00 5.47 -10.30
C GLY A 16 3.40 5.94 -8.98
N PHE A 17 2.48 5.15 -8.40
CA PHE A 17 1.80 5.42 -7.14
C PHE A 17 2.42 4.80 -5.88
N GLY A 18 3.63 4.28 -6.00
CA GLY A 18 4.34 3.64 -4.90
C GLY A 18 4.28 2.11 -4.98
N ILE A 19 4.49 1.47 -3.83
CA ILE A 19 4.70 0.02 -3.73
C ILE A 19 3.54 -0.61 -2.96
N VAL A 20 3.00 -1.70 -3.47
CA VAL A 20 1.95 -2.49 -2.83
C VAL A 20 2.60 -3.71 -2.16
N TYR A 21 2.22 -3.97 -0.92
CA TYR A 21 2.70 -5.09 -0.12
C TYR A 21 1.52 -5.94 0.36
N LYS A 22 1.76 -7.24 0.52
CA LYS A 22 0.87 -8.16 1.22
C LYS A 22 0.92 -7.87 2.71
N GLY A 23 -0.25 -7.79 3.32
CA GLY A 23 -0.43 -7.75 4.75
C GLY A 23 -1.32 -8.89 5.22
N LYS A 24 -1.15 -9.31 6.47
CA LYS A 24 -2.00 -10.29 7.14
C LYS A 24 -2.47 -9.74 8.48
N LEU A 25 -3.78 -9.71 8.68
CA LEU A 25 -4.41 -9.35 9.94
C LEU A 25 -4.25 -10.48 10.97
N LEU A 26 -4.54 -10.18 12.24
CA LEU A 26 -4.38 -11.14 13.34
C LEU A 26 -5.30 -12.35 13.21
N ASP A 27 -6.48 -12.15 12.62
CA ASP A 27 -7.46 -13.19 12.28
C ASP A 27 -7.06 -14.02 11.05
N GLY A 28 -5.93 -13.69 10.41
CA GLY A 28 -5.40 -14.38 9.25
C GLY A 28 -5.91 -13.85 7.91
N GLN A 29 -6.78 -12.83 7.90
CA GLN A 29 -7.26 -12.22 6.66
C GLN A 29 -6.11 -11.50 5.93
N GLU A 30 -6.01 -11.72 4.63
CA GLU A 30 -5.00 -11.11 3.78
C GLU A 30 -5.50 -9.78 3.19
N MET A 31 -4.63 -8.76 3.15
CA MET A 31 -4.92 -7.46 2.56
C MET A 31 -3.75 -6.93 1.74
N ALA A 32 -4.04 -6.02 0.79
CA ALA A 32 -3.02 -5.29 0.06
C ALA A 32 -2.82 -3.89 0.69
N VAL A 33 -1.60 -3.57 1.08
CA VAL A 33 -1.22 -2.29 1.69
C VAL A 33 -0.36 -1.50 0.71
N LYS A 34 -0.82 -0.33 0.26
CA LYS A 34 -0.07 0.56 -0.64
C LYS A 34 0.72 1.59 0.16
N ARG A 35 2.05 1.59 0.00
CA ARG A 35 2.95 2.63 0.51
C ARG A 35 3.12 3.70 -0.57
N LEU A 36 2.44 4.84 -0.39
CA LEU A 36 2.57 6.01 -1.27
C LEU A 36 4.00 6.57 -1.19
N SER A 37 4.53 7.03 -2.32
CA SER A 37 5.78 7.77 -2.34
C SER A 37 5.54 9.20 -1.83
N LYS A 38 6.52 9.80 -1.15
CA LYS A 38 6.41 11.15 -0.55
C LYS A 38 5.95 12.24 -1.55
N HIS A 39 6.18 12.05 -2.84
CA HIS A 39 5.79 13.00 -3.88
C HIS A 39 4.29 12.97 -4.26
N GLN A 40 3.51 11.99 -3.78
CA GLN A 40 2.14 11.79 -4.25
C GLN A 40 1.04 12.43 -3.43
N PHE A 41 1.34 12.98 -2.26
CA PHE A 41 0.33 13.71 -1.48
C PHE A 41 -0.28 14.90 -2.25
N ARG A 42 0.38 15.37 -3.31
CA ARG A 42 -0.13 16.43 -4.20
C ARG A 42 -1.30 16.00 -5.10
N GLY A 43 -1.49 14.69 -5.33
CA GLY A 43 -2.53 14.15 -6.23
C GLY A 43 -3.80 13.63 -5.54
N LEU A 44 -3.79 13.45 -4.21
CA LEU A 44 -4.95 12.93 -3.47
C LEU A 44 -6.07 13.96 -3.26
N MET A 45 -5.81 15.24 -3.53
CA MET A 45 -6.80 16.33 -3.42
C MET A 45 -7.84 16.37 -4.55
N SER A 46 -7.85 15.42 -5.49
CA SER A 46 -8.83 15.38 -6.58
C SER A 46 -9.33 13.96 -6.87
N SER A 47 -10.06 13.37 -5.92
CA SER A 47 -11.06 12.35 -6.25
C SER A 47 -12.43 12.92 -5.92
N ARG A 48 -12.98 13.71 -6.85
CA ARG A 48 -14.41 13.96 -6.89
C ARG A 48 -15.07 12.62 -7.21
N MET A 49 -15.71 12.00 -6.21
CA MET A 49 -16.69 10.95 -6.46
C MET A 49 -17.67 11.49 -7.51
N ARG A 50 -17.63 10.92 -8.72
CA ARG A 50 -18.77 10.93 -9.63
C ARG A 50 -19.51 9.63 -9.44
#